data_AF-A0A957RJK9-F1
#
_entry.id   AF-A0A957RJK9-F1
#
_cell.length_a   1.000
_cell.length_b   1.000
_cell.length_c   1.000
_cell.angle_alpha   90.00
_cell.angle_beta   90.00
_cell.angle_gamma   90.00
#
_symmetry.space_group_name_H-M   'P 1'
#
loop_
_entity.id
_entity.type
_entity.pdbx_description
1 polymer ?
#
loop_
_entity_poly.entity_id
_entity_poly.type
_entity_poly.pdbx_seq_one_letter_code
_entity_poly.pdbx_strand_id
1 'polypeptide(L)' 'MKLLLTSGGVTNPSIRAALVDLLGKPIAECHALCIPTAQWGHPMCGPASARGFIVGEPPWHHMCGLGWKSLG' A
#
# COMPACT_ATOMS: atom_id res chain seq x y z
N MET A 1 9.33 15.88 -8.25
CA MET A 1 8.85 14.89 -7.26
C MET A 1 8.08 13.80 -7.99
N LYS A 2 8.04 12.57 -7.46
CA LYS A 2 7.32 11.42 -8.02
C LYS A 2 6.24 11.00 -7.01
N LEU A 3 4.96 11.23 -7.32
CA LEU A 3 3.84 10.97 -6.41
C LEU A 3 2.70 10.28 -7.17
N LEU A 4 2.05 9.31 -6.52
CA LEU A 4 0.81 8.69 -6.97
C LEU A 4 -0.19 8.76 -5.81
N LEU A 5 -1.26 9.53 -5.99
CA LEU A 5 -2.31 9.69 -4.98
C LEU A 5 -3.48 8.77 -5.32
N THR A 6 -3.95 8.03 -4.32
CA THR A 6 -5.08 7.10 -4.45
C THR A 6 -6.04 7.31 -3.29
N SER A 7 -7.34 7.11 -3.53
CA SER A 7 -8.36 7.21 -2.45
C SER A 7 -8.44 5.95 -1.59
N GLY A 8 -7.89 4.82 -2.04
CA GLY A 8 -8.08 3.53 -1.38
C GLY A 8 -7.09 2.46 -1.86
N GLY A 9 -5.85 2.85 -2.13
CA GLY A 9 -4.80 1.92 -2.57
C GLY A 9 -4.84 1.59 -4.06
N VAL A 10 -4.19 0.48 -4.43
CA VAL A 10 -4.02 0.05 -5.82
C VAL A 10 -5.09 -0.98 -6.18
N THR A 11 -6.30 -0.49 -6.45
CA THR A 11 -7.51 -1.32 -6.60
C THR A 11 -7.85 -1.72 -8.03
N ASN A 12 -7.15 -1.17 -9.02
CA ASN A 12 -7.42 -1.46 -10.43
C ASN A 12 -6.13 -1.49 -11.28
N PRO A 13 -6.20 -2.02 -12.52
CA PRO A 13 -5.03 -2.15 -13.38
C PRO A 13 -4.36 -0.83 -13.77
N SER A 14 -5.11 0.28 -13.93
CA SER A 14 -4.52 1.55 -14.36
C SER A 14 -3.71 2.21 -13.24
N ILE A 15 -4.18 2.15 -11.99
CA ILE A 15 -3.40 2.61 -10.82
C ILE A 15 -2.14 1.74 -10.67
N ARG A 16 -2.26 0.42 -10.90
CA ARG A 16 -1.10 -0.48 -10.84
C ARG A 16 -0.06 -0.18 -11.91
N ALA A 17 -0.50 0.10 -13.14
CA ALA A 17 0.38 0.52 -14.23
C ALA A 17 1.11 1.83 -13.88
N ALA A 18 0.37 2.84 -13.41
CA ALA A 18 0.95 4.11 -12.99
C ALA A 18 1.99 3.94 -11.86
N LEU A 19 1.76 3.02 -10.91
CA LEU A 19 2.72 2.69 -9.87
C LEU A 19 4.00 2.06 -10.46
N VAL A 20 3.87 1.08 -11.37
CA VAL A 20 5.03 0.44 -12.02
C VAL A 20 5.84 1.45 -12.81
N ASP A 21 5.18 2.33 -13.57
CA ASP A 21 5.85 3.40 -14.33
C ASP A 21 6.60 4.37 -13.41
N LEU A 22 6.03 4.72 -12.25
CA LEU A 22 6.68 5.57 -11.26
C LEU A 22 7.96 4.94 -10.69
N LEU A 23 7.88 3.63 -10.37
CA LEU A 23 8.96 2.81 -9.80
C LEU A 23 10.06 2.48 -10.81
N GLY A 24 9.72 2.38 -12.10
CA GLY A 24 10.65 2.05 -13.19
C GLY A 24 11.08 0.58 -13.22
N LYS A 25 10.47 -0.28 -12.39
CA LYS A 25 10.72 -1.73 -12.31
C LYS A 25 9.53 -2.44 -11.64
N PRO A 26 9.43 -3.78 -11.75
CA PRO A 26 8.35 -4.54 -11.10
C PRO A 26 8.28 -4.33 -9.58
N ILE A 27 7.06 -4.31 -9.03
CA ILE A 27 6.80 -4.14 -7.57
C ILE A 27 7.57 -5.17 -6.73
N ALA A 28 7.68 -6.42 -7.22
CA ALA A 28 8.39 -7.51 -6.56
C ALA A 28 9.91 -7.33 -6.45
N GLU A 29 10.46 -6.32 -7.13
CA GLU A 29 11.89 -5.95 -7.05
C GLU A 29 12.11 -4.67 -6.22
N CYS A 30 11.03 -4.07 -5.72
CA CYS A 30 11.04 -2.84 -4.94
C CYS A 30 10.93 -3.15 -3.43
N HIS A 31 11.61 -2.34 -2.64
CA HIS A 31 11.43 -2.27 -1.19
C HIS A 31 10.48 -1.11 -0.86
N ALA A 32 9.55 -1.31 0.06
CA ALA A 32 8.59 -0.28 0.48
C ALA A 32 8.66 -0.06 1.99
N LEU A 33 8.41 1.17 2.42
CA LEU A 33 8.22 1.55 3.82
C LEU A 33 6.75 1.94 4.02
N CYS A 34 6.08 1.27 4.95
CA CYS A 34 4.71 1.57 5.33
C CYS A 34 4.71 2.58 6.49
N ILE A 35 3.92 3.65 6.38
CA ILE A 35 3.70 4.61 7.47
C ILE A 35 2.21 4.55 7.88
N PRO A 36 1.83 3.68 8.84
CA PRO A 36 0.43 3.39 9.16
C PRO A 36 -0.16 4.34 10.21
N THR A 37 0.49 5.46 10.53
CA THR A 37 0.10 6.36 11.63
C THR A 37 -1.33 6.88 11.50
N ALA A 38 -1.83 7.08 10.28
CA ALA A 38 -3.23 7.45 10.04
C ALA A 38 -4.24 6.39 10.55
N GLN A 39 -3.87 5.10 10.53
CA GLN A 39 -4.72 4.02 11.06
C GLN A 39 -4.91 4.13 12.58
N TRP A 40 -3.99 4.78 13.30
CA TRP A 40 -4.11 5.01 14.73
C TRP A 40 -4.93 6.26 15.08
N GLY A 41 -5.02 7.23 14.16
CA GLY A 41 -5.74 8.49 14.37
C GLY A 41 -7.19 8.50 13.86
N HIS A 42 -7.58 7.53 13.02
CA HIS A 42 -8.91 7.51 12.41
C HIS A 42 -9.95 6.83 13.32
N PRO A 43 -11.11 7.47 13.63
CA PRO A 43 -12.10 6.93 14.56
C PRO A 43 -12.68 5.55 14.21
N MET A 44 -12.68 5.21 12.91
CA MET A 44 -13.14 3.90 12.41
C MET A 44 -12.02 2.85 12.31
N CYS A 45 -10.84 3.13 12.85
CA CYS A 45 -9.68 2.24 12.80
C CYS A 45 -9.20 1.86 14.20
N GLY A 46 -8.39 0.81 14.26
CA GLY A 46 -7.80 0.32 15.50
C GLY A 46 -6.68 -0.68 15.23
N PRO A 47 -6.16 -1.36 16.27
CA PRO A 47 -5.04 -2.28 16.12
C PRO A 47 -5.23 -3.33 15.01
N ALA A 48 -6.44 -3.88 14.88
CA ALA A 48 -6.75 -4.87 13.86
C ALA A 48 -6.64 -4.31 12.44
N SER A 49 -7.18 -3.11 12.19
CA SER A 49 -7.09 -2.47 10.86
C SER A 49 -5.69 -1.95 10.55
N ALA A 50 -4.92 -1.51 11.56
CA ALA A 50 -3.52 -1.15 11.40
C ALA A 50 -2.67 -2.37 11.01
N ARG A 51 -2.83 -3.49 11.72
CA ARG A 51 -2.19 -4.75 11.35
C ARG A 51 -2.61 -5.20 9.95
N GLY A 52 -3.91 -5.25 9.66
CA GLY A 52 -4.45 -5.67 8.36
C GLY A 52 -3.91 -4.82 7.20
N PHE A 53 -3.80 -3.50 7.40
CA PHE A 53 -3.17 -2.57 6.44
C PHE A 53 -1.72 -2.95 6.13
N ILE A 54 -0.92 -3.23 7.17
CA ILE A 54 0.50 -3.58 7.04
C ILE A 54 0.68 -4.95 6.37
N VAL A 55 -0.04 -5.97 6.84
CA VAL A 55 0.15 -7.35 6.35
C VAL A 55 -0.59 -7.62 5.03
N GLY A 56 -1.46 -6.71 4.59
CA GLY A 56 -2.25 -6.86 3.36
C GLY A 56 -3.34 -7.92 3.45
N GLU A 57 -3.88 -8.17 4.64
CA GLU A 57 -5.03 -9.10 4.81
C GLU A 57 -6.32 -8.49 4.26
N PRO A 58 -7.30 -9.28 3.81
CA PRO A 58 -8.61 -8.77 3.42
C PRO A 58 -9.26 -7.91 4.54
N PRO A 59 -9.87 -6.75 4.21
CA PRO A 59 -10.01 -6.14 2.88
C PRO A 59 -8.81 -5.31 2.38
N TRP A 60 -7.74 -5.16 3.14
CA TRP A 60 -6.59 -4.26 2.88
C TRP A 60 -5.52 -4.76 1.89
N HIS A 61 -5.75 -5.87 1.19
CA HIS A 61 -4.82 -6.44 0.20
C HIS A 61 -4.29 -5.47 -0.87
N HIS A 62 -5.01 -4.39 -1.17
CA HIS A 62 -4.59 -3.33 -2.10
C HIS A 62 -3.74 -2.20 -1.48
N MET A 63 -3.41 -2.29 -0.18
CA MET A 63 -2.57 -1.32 0.54
C MET A 63 -1.10 -1.73 0.46
N CYS A 64 -0.62 -2.46 1.47
CA CYS A 64 0.76 -2.97 1.49
C CYS A 64 0.90 -4.36 0.85
N GLY A 65 -0.20 -5.08 0.62
CA GLY A 65 -0.25 -6.43 0.04
C GLY A 65 0.04 -6.54 -1.46
N LEU A 66 0.90 -5.67 -2.02
CA LEU A 66 1.14 -5.57 -3.46
C LEU A 66 2.25 -6.51 -3.99
N GLY A 67 2.85 -7.30 -3.10
CA GLY A 67 3.95 -8.21 -3.44
C GLY A 67 5.32 -7.52 -3.48
N TRP A 68 5.58 -6.59 -2.56
CA TRP A 68 6.90 -5.94 -2.42
C TRP A 68 7.99 -6.96 -2.09
N LYS A 69 9.23 -6.68 -2.50
CA LYS A 69 10.40 -7.48 -2.14
C LYS A 69 10.61 -7.54 -0.62
N SER A 70 10.43 -6.39 0.02
CA SER A 70 10.31 -6.29 1.47
C SER A 70 9.43 -5.09 1.82
N LEU A 71 8.81 -5.19 2.99
CA LEU A 71 8.04 -4.12 3.59
C LEU A 71 8.66 -3.81 4.96
N GLY A 72 8.98 -2.54 5.17
CA GLY A 72 9.41 -1.98 6.47
C GLY A 72 8.33 -1.16 7.12
#